data_AF-A0A7S2PV57-F1
#
_entry.id   AF-A0A7S2PV57-F1
#
_cell.length_a   1.000
_cell.length_b   1.000
_cell.length_c   1.000
_cell.angle_alpha   90.00
_cell.angle_beta   90.00
_cell.angle_gamma   90.00
#
_symmetry.space_group_name_H-M   'P 1'
#
loop_
_entity.id
_entity.type
_entity.pdbx_description
1 polymer ?
#
loop_
_entity_poly.entity_id
_entity_poly.type
_entity_poly.pdbx_seq_one_letter_code
_entity_poly.pdbx_strand_id
1 'polypeptide(L)'
;RVVYITQKEGDSGDGESDPWSTAWHFVTNFNPVSIAKEVLVSAVVIVVLVLMYQHQERVIFVLTGDDRLHGSFADCLWWGCCRCCGTFTHDWTRCFTSWPCCPRKIRGTNLVKSLAAHAGVSTHTIELSNIVVGDLPFKGYGDFYLSIECAQNPPIVTSLAEHKHPKVVHFPEVITLRVRESIVEKPVRIKVLELNIVGSVELCEVHLTTMNAVSWAGDPHKGKRFVMLAKDREYELATPPWIALDFNFPLHDPRHLDSLHAAGGTVRTALWDAPDSRKGQSTYMDSELATFKHRYSLVDSGGNIVQEPPEEDIRYIFLMRRCVQKMVQILTFLSVMSTIVLGAVRLYLGSCYQGYYTFTQAIGGGGGGGGGGG
;
A
#
# COMPACT_ATOMS: atom_id res chain seq x y z
N ARG A 1 44.03 29.04 43.11
CA ARG A 1 44.15 30.14 44.10
C ARG A 1 43.81 31.44 43.41
N VAL A 2 42.53 31.75 43.24
CA VAL A 2 42.01 33.12 43.17
C VAL A 2 40.62 33.04 43.79
N VAL A 3 40.50 33.65 44.95
CA VAL A 3 39.26 33.85 45.70
C VAL A 3 38.66 35.14 45.16
N TYR A 4 37.39 35.11 44.74
CA TYR A 4 36.58 36.31 44.64
C TYR A 4 35.42 36.15 45.63
N ILE A 5 35.54 36.87 46.73
CA ILE A 5 34.43 37.25 47.61
C ILE A 5 34.21 38.73 47.37
N THR A 6 32.96 39.09 47.08
CA THR A 6 32.18 40.31 47.37
C THR A 6 31.19 40.51 46.20
N GLN A 7 29.92 40.84 46.39
CA GLN A 7 29.34 41.72 47.39
C GLN A 7 27.87 41.30 47.63
N LYS A 8 27.51 41.14 48.90
CA LYS A 8 26.15 40.90 49.38
C LYS A 8 25.55 42.28 49.68
N GLU A 9 24.53 42.68 48.93
CA GLU A 9 23.73 43.88 49.22
C GLU A 9 22.27 43.48 49.45
N GLY A 10 21.77 43.85 50.62
CA GLY A 10 20.43 44.42 50.80
C GLY A 10 19.21 43.57 50.44
N ASP A 11 18.79 42.77 51.42
CA ASP A 11 17.47 42.21 51.66
C ASP A 11 16.28 43.16 51.33
N SER A 12 15.29 42.68 50.57
CA SER A 12 13.85 42.79 50.92
C SER A 12 12.94 42.24 49.81
N GLY A 13 12.05 41.32 50.19
CA GLY A 13 10.73 41.17 49.56
C GLY A 13 10.62 40.15 48.42
N ASP A 14 9.80 39.15 48.70
CA ASP A 14 8.95 38.42 47.75
C ASP A 14 9.60 37.29 46.94
N GLY A 15 9.14 36.07 47.22
CA GLY A 15 9.51 34.83 46.55
C GLY A 15 8.94 34.74 45.14
N GLU A 16 9.44 35.58 44.25
CA GLU A 16 9.27 35.44 42.82
C GLU A 16 10.52 34.74 42.28
N SER A 17 10.36 33.49 41.86
CA SER A 17 11.45 32.66 41.33
C SER A 17 12.03 33.32 40.08
N ASP A 18 13.16 34.02 40.23
CA ASP A 18 13.84 34.71 39.13
C ASP A 18 14.11 33.71 37.97
N PRO A 19 13.46 33.87 36.80
CA PRO A 19 13.61 32.96 35.65
C PRO A 19 15.04 33.00 35.07
N TRP A 20 15.83 33.99 35.47
CA TRP A 20 17.23 34.12 35.08
C TRP A 20 18.15 33.14 35.81
N SER A 21 17.82 32.71 37.03
CA SER A 21 18.64 31.77 37.81
C SER A 21 18.59 30.33 37.26
N THR A 22 17.42 29.89 36.79
CA THR A 22 17.23 28.61 36.09
C THR A 22 17.90 28.60 34.72
N ALA A 23 17.97 29.75 34.03
CA ALA A 23 18.72 29.90 32.79
C ALA A 23 20.24 29.72 32.99
N TRP A 24 20.82 30.28 34.06
CA TRP A 24 22.25 30.12 34.37
C TRP A 24 22.65 28.69 34.77
N HIS A 25 21.76 27.93 35.42
CA HIS A 25 21.97 26.51 35.70
C HIS A 25 21.85 25.62 34.45
N PHE A 26 21.02 26.01 33.48
CA PHE A 26 21.02 25.38 32.17
C PHE A 26 22.36 25.58 31.47
N VAL A 27 22.96 26.79 31.56
CA VAL A 27 24.23 27.18 30.92
C VAL A 27 25.46 26.49 31.53
N THR A 28 25.47 26.17 32.83
CA THR A 28 26.66 25.64 33.52
C THR A 28 26.84 24.12 33.42
N ASN A 29 25.79 23.37 33.06
CA ASN A 29 25.89 21.94 32.69
C ASN A 29 26.03 21.73 31.17
N PHE A 30 26.35 22.77 30.39
CA PHE A 30 26.75 22.60 29.00
C PHE A 30 28.11 21.91 28.96
N ASN A 31 28.10 20.63 28.60
CA ASN A 31 29.28 19.98 28.05
C ASN A 31 29.28 20.27 26.54
N PRO A 32 29.97 21.33 26.05
CA PRO A 32 29.88 21.78 24.66
C PRO A 32 30.29 20.68 23.69
N VAL A 33 31.16 19.76 24.13
CA VAL A 33 31.60 18.60 23.36
C VAL A 33 30.48 17.57 23.15
N SER A 34 29.59 17.35 24.11
CA SER A 34 28.48 16.40 23.96
C SER A 34 27.42 16.96 23.00
N ILE A 35 27.07 18.24 23.17
CA ILE A 35 26.09 18.91 22.32
C ILE A 35 26.63 19.05 20.90
N ALA A 36 27.92 19.38 20.71
CA ALA A 36 28.53 19.41 19.39
C ALA A 36 28.48 18.03 18.70
N LYS A 37 28.66 16.93 19.44
CA LYS A 37 28.52 15.56 18.90
C LYS A 37 27.09 15.25 18.50
N GLU A 38 26.10 15.56 19.33
CA GLU A 38 24.68 15.34 19.04
C GLU A 38 24.20 16.18 17.84
N VAL A 39 24.62 17.44 17.78
CA VAL A 39 24.34 18.35 16.64
C VAL A 39 25.03 17.84 15.37
N LEU A 40 26.27 17.37 15.44
CA LEU A 40 26.96 16.79 14.28
C LEU A 40 26.28 15.51 13.79
N VAL A 41 25.92 14.59 14.70
CA VAL A 41 25.23 13.34 14.34
C VAL A 41 23.86 13.64 13.73
N SER A 42 23.09 14.55 14.31
CA SER A 42 21.80 14.95 13.74
C SER A 42 21.95 15.63 12.38
N ALA A 43 22.96 16.50 12.18
CA ALA A 43 23.26 17.10 10.88
C ALA A 43 23.64 16.04 9.83
N VAL A 44 24.48 15.07 10.19
CA VAL A 44 24.84 13.95 9.30
C VAL A 44 23.61 13.12 8.94
N VAL A 45 22.76 12.80 9.92
CA VAL A 45 21.50 12.08 9.68
C VAL A 45 20.58 12.87 8.75
N ILE A 46 20.45 14.19 8.92
CA ILE A 46 19.67 15.04 8.03
C ILE A 46 20.23 15.00 6.61
N VAL A 47 21.56 15.13 6.43
CA VAL A 47 22.19 15.05 5.10
C VAL A 47 21.94 13.69 4.46
N VAL A 48 22.07 12.59 5.21
CA VAL A 48 21.78 11.25 4.71
C VAL A 48 20.31 11.12 4.32
N LEU A 49 19.37 11.60 5.14
CA LEU A 49 17.94 11.59 4.84
C LEU A 49 17.60 12.41 3.60
N VAL A 50 18.22 13.59 3.42
CA VAL A 50 18.06 14.43 2.23
C VAL A 50 18.59 13.73 0.98
N LEU A 51 19.76 13.08 1.06
CA LEU A 51 20.31 12.29 -0.05
C LEU A 51 19.45 11.07 -0.37
N MET A 52 18.95 10.37 0.66
CA MET A 52 18.01 9.26 0.49
C MET A 52 16.70 9.73 -0.15
N TYR A 53 16.22 10.92 0.18
CA TYR A 53 15.02 11.50 -0.40
C TYR A 53 15.23 11.91 -1.87
N GLN A 54 16.35 12.59 -2.17
CA GLN A 54 16.68 12.98 -3.55
C GLN A 54 16.91 11.77 -4.46
N HIS A 55 17.45 10.67 -3.92
CA HIS A 55 17.70 9.43 -4.65
C HIS A 55 16.73 8.31 -4.26
N GLN A 56 15.51 8.64 -3.85
CA GLN A 56 14.53 7.69 -3.32
C GLN A 56 14.31 6.49 -4.24
N GLU A 57 14.24 6.69 -5.56
CA GLU A 57 14.01 5.60 -6.53
C GLU A 57 15.16 4.60 -6.54
N ARG A 58 16.41 5.08 -6.51
CA ARG A 58 17.60 4.22 -6.46
C ARG A 58 17.72 3.50 -5.13
N VAL A 59 17.41 4.18 -4.03
CA VAL A 59 17.44 3.59 -2.69
C VAL A 59 16.37 2.50 -2.56
N ILE A 60 15.16 2.75 -3.06
CA ILE A 60 14.07 1.77 -3.10
C ILE A 60 14.48 0.57 -3.95
N PHE A 61 15.04 0.80 -5.14
CA PHE A 61 15.51 -0.27 -6.01
C PHE A 61 16.59 -1.13 -5.35
N VAL A 62 17.58 -0.52 -4.70
CA VAL A 62 18.63 -1.25 -3.98
C VAL A 62 18.07 -2.06 -2.81
N LEU A 63 17.10 -1.51 -2.07
CA LEU A 63 16.53 -2.17 -0.89
C LEU A 63 15.52 -3.27 -1.22
N THR A 64 14.73 -3.10 -2.28
CA THR A 64 13.60 -3.97 -2.58
C THR A 64 13.79 -4.81 -3.84
N GLY A 65 14.76 -4.46 -4.69
CA GLY A 65 14.95 -5.07 -6.01
C GLY A 65 13.88 -4.68 -7.02
N ASP A 66 13.00 -3.72 -6.69
CA ASP A 66 11.91 -3.24 -7.53
C ASP A 66 11.99 -1.71 -7.66
N ASP A 67 11.59 -1.18 -8.80
CA ASP A 67 11.64 0.26 -9.11
C ASP A 67 10.57 1.05 -8.33
N ARG A 68 9.60 0.36 -7.72
CA ARG A 68 8.45 0.99 -7.05
C ARG A 68 8.08 0.29 -5.74
N LEU A 69 7.84 1.10 -4.70
CA LEU A 69 7.16 0.62 -3.48
C LEU A 69 5.66 0.47 -3.75
N HIS A 70 5.17 -0.77 -3.78
CA HIS A 70 3.74 -1.07 -3.95
C HIS A 70 2.89 -0.85 -2.69
N GLY A 71 3.46 -0.29 -1.62
CA GLY A 71 2.77 -0.04 -0.35
C GLY A 71 2.29 1.40 -0.22
N SER A 72 0.98 1.62 -0.22
CA SER A 72 0.39 2.93 0.12
C SER A 72 0.14 3.08 1.63
N PHE A 73 -0.02 4.31 2.13
CA PHE A 73 -0.45 4.52 3.52
C PHE A 73 -1.76 3.78 3.85
N ALA A 74 -2.69 3.75 2.90
CA ALA A 74 -3.93 3.01 3.04
C ALA A 74 -3.70 1.48 3.08
N ASP A 75 -2.66 0.95 2.45
CA ASP A 75 -2.23 -0.46 2.65
C ASP A 75 -1.74 -0.71 4.06
N CYS A 76 -0.94 0.21 4.62
CA CYS A 76 -0.49 0.09 5.99
C CYS A 76 -1.67 0.13 6.97
N LEU A 77 -2.65 1.00 6.74
CA LEU A 77 -3.88 1.08 7.53
C LEU A 77 -4.72 -0.20 7.38
N TRP A 78 -4.92 -0.68 6.16
CA TRP A 78 -5.64 -1.92 5.89
C TRP A 78 -4.96 -3.11 6.55
N TRP A 79 -3.65 -3.25 6.38
CA TRP A 79 -2.89 -4.38 6.88
C TRP A 79 -2.75 -4.34 8.41
N GLY A 80 -2.42 -3.18 8.96
CA GLY A 80 -2.23 -2.97 10.40
C GLY A 80 -3.55 -2.93 11.17
N CYS A 81 -4.46 -2.03 10.83
CA CYS A 81 -5.70 -1.81 11.58
C CYS A 81 -6.79 -2.82 11.20
N CYS A 82 -7.03 -3.03 9.90
CA CYS A 82 -8.16 -3.87 9.46
C CYS A 82 -7.80 -5.37 9.42
N ARG A 83 -6.57 -5.78 9.14
CA ARG A 83 -6.14 -7.19 9.14
C ARG A 83 -5.32 -7.59 10.36
N CYS A 84 -5.09 -6.69 11.31
CA CYS A 84 -4.28 -6.90 12.51
C CYS A 84 -2.92 -7.54 12.16
N CYS A 85 -2.17 -6.92 11.26
CA CYS A 85 -0.91 -7.43 10.74
C CYS A 85 -1.03 -8.79 10.03
N GLY A 86 -2.15 -9.01 9.33
CA GLY A 86 -2.44 -10.25 8.59
C GLY A 86 -2.81 -11.44 9.48
N THR A 87 -3.22 -11.21 10.73
CA THR A 87 -3.69 -12.30 11.61
C THR A 87 -5.17 -12.65 11.38
N PHE A 88 -5.99 -11.66 11.02
CA PHE A 88 -7.42 -11.86 10.78
C PHE A 88 -7.79 -11.51 9.34
N THR A 89 -8.44 -12.45 8.64
CA THR A 89 -8.98 -12.22 7.28
C THR A 89 -10.43 -11.72 7.31
N HIS A 90 -11.10 -11.82 8.46
CA HIS A 90 -12.51 -11.47 8.69
C HIS A 90 -13.52 -12.26 7.85
N ASP A 91 -13.12 -13.42 7.33
CA ASP A 91 -13.99 -14.25 6.48
C ASP A 91 -15.19 -14.81 7.24
N TRP A 92 -15.13 -14.86 8.58
CA TRP A 92 -16.27 -15.18 9.43
C TRP A 92 -17.47 -14.25 9.16
N THR A 93 -17.26 -13.00 8.72
CA THR A 93 -18.36 -12.08 8.41
C THR A 93 -19.19 -12.49 7.19
N ARG A 94 -18.67 -13.39 6.34
CA ARG A 94 -19.42 -13.94 5.20
C ARG A 94 -20.60 -14.80 5.63
N CYS A 95 -20.59 -15.38 6.83
CA CYS A 95 -21.71 -16.21 7.29
C CYS A 95 -22.99 -15.37 7.45
N PHE A 96 -22.88 -14.12 7.93
CA PHE A 96 -24.00 -13.20 8.08
C PHE A 96 -24.55 -12.70 6.76
N THR A 97 -23.70 -12.60 5.73
CA THR A 97 -24.13 -12.14 4.40
C THR A 97 -24.53 -13.27 3.47
N SER A 98 -24.34 -14.54 3.85
CA SER A 98 -24.69 -15.69 3.02
C SER A 98 -26.20 -15.95 2.91
N TRP A 99 -26.99 -15.36 3.83
CA TRP A 99 -28.42 -15.62 3.94
C TRP A 99 -29.21 -15.21 2.67
N PRO A 100 -30.24 -15.98 2.28
CA PRO A 100 -31.08 -15.69 1.11
C PRO A 100 -31.77 -14.33 1.12
N CYS A 101 -32.02 -13.79 2.31
CA CYS A 101 -32.66 -12.49 2.51
C CYS A 101 -31.71 -11.30 2.41
N CYS A 102 -30.38 -11.51 2.31
CA CYS A 102 -29.44 -10.42 2.14
C CYS A 102 -29.55 -9.84 0.71
N PRO A 103 -29.50 -8.51 0.53
CA PRO A 103 -29.46 -7.87 -0.77
C PRO A 103 -28.39 -8.50 -1.66
N ARG A 104 -28.73 -8.76 -2.94
CA ARG A 104 -27.82 -9.43 -3.89
C ARG A 104 -26.43 -8.79 -3.94
N LYS A 105 -26.33 -7.47 -3.75
CA LYS A 105 -25.06 -6.72 -3.76
C LYS A 105 -24.10 -7.08 -2.63
N ILE A 106 -24.61 -7.47 -1.46
CA ILE A 106 -23.79 -7.79 -0.28
C ILE A 106 -23.73 -9.29 0.01
N ARG A 107 -24.46 -10.10 -0.75
CA ARG A 107 -24.63 -11.51 -0.43
C ARG A 107 -23.30 -12.27 -0.61
N GLY A 108 -22.86 -12.97 0.43
CA GLY A 108 -21.62 -13.74 0.45
C GLY A 108 -20.33 -12.89 0.48
N THR A 109 -20.43 -11.57 0.67
CA THR A 109 -19.26 -10.70 0.76
C THR A 109 -18.73 -10.62 2.19
N ASN A 110 -17.42 -10.36 2.32
CA ASN A 110 -16.80 -10.09 3.62
C ASN A 110 -17.14 -8.64 4.01
N LEU A 111 -17.90 -8.45 5.09
CA LEU A 111 -18.44 -7.14 5.49
C LEU A 111 -17.34 -6.16 5.83
N VAL A 112 -16.27 -6.61 6.50
CA VAL A 112 -15.13 -5.75 6.84
C VAL A 112 -14.42 -5.29 5.58
N LYS A 113 -14.21 -6.19 4.62
CA LYS A 113 -13.63 -5.84 3.31
C LYS A 113 -14.52 -4.85 2.55
N SER A 114 -15.83 -5.09 2.53
CA SER A 114 -16.80 -4.21 1.86
C SER A 114 -16.83 -2.81 2.49
N LEU A 115 -16.86 -2.72 3.82
CA LEU A 115 -16.86 -1.44 4.54
C LEU A 115 -15.54 -0.70 4.37
N ALA A 116 -14.40 -1.41 4.44
CA ALA A 116 -13.10 -0.81 4.18
C ALA A 116 -12.95 -0.35 2.73
N ALA A 117 -13.60 -1.01 1.77
CA ALA A 117 -13.59 -0.59 0.37
C ALA A 117 -14.40 0.72 0.18
N HIS A 118 -15.56 0.85 0.83
CA HIS A 118 -16.33 2.10 0.85
C HIS A 118 -15.60 3.22 1.60
N ALA A 119 -14.77 2.89 2.59
CA ALA A 119 -13.92 3.86 3.27
C ALA A 119 -12.67 4.25 2.46
N GLY A 120 -12.48 3.71 1.25
CA GLY A 120 -11.30 3.97 0.40
C GLY A 120 -10.01 3.32 0.90
N VAL A 121 -10.10 2.42 1.88
CA VAL A 121 -8.96 1.73 2.50
C VAL A 121 -8.62 0.43 1.75
N SER A 122 -9.65 -0.33 1.35
CA SER A 122 -9.50 -1.54 0.53
C SER A 122 -9.79 -1.23 -0.95
N THR A 123 -9.22 -2.04 -1.84
CA THR A 123 -9.49 -1.97 -3.27
C THR A 123 -10.83 -2.62 -3.64
N HIS A 124 -11.49 -2.04 -4.64
CA HIS A 124 -12.55 -2.60 -5.45
C HIS A 124 -11.95 -3.20 -6.73
N THR A 125 -12.54 -4.30 -7.18
CA THR A 125 -12.24 -4.88 -8.49
C THR A 125 -13.28 -4.39 -9.49
N ILE A 126 -12.84 -3.70 -10.53
CA ILE A 126 -13.68 -3.28 -11.66
C ILE A 126 -13.21 -4.01 -12.92
N GLU A 127 -14.15 -4.36 -13.79
CA GLU A 127 -13.90 -4.93 -15.10
C GLU A 127 -14.20 -3.88 -16.17
N LEU A 128 -13.23 -3.65 -17.04
CA LEU A 128 -13.37 -2.87 -18.25
C LEU A 128 -13.60 -3.84 -19.41
N SER A 129 -14.72 -3.68 -20.11
CA SER A 129 -15.07 -4.50 -21.26
C SER A 129 -15.47 -3.63 -22.45
N ASN A 130 -15.60 -4.25 -23.63
CA ASN A 130 -16.08 -3.59 -24.84
C ASN A 130 -15.27 -2.32 -25.17
N ILE A 131 -13.96 -2.49 -25.22
CA ILE A 131 -13.04 -1.37 -25.36
C ILE A 131 -12.97 -0.98 -26.84
N VAL A 132 -13.40 0.24 -27.15
CA VAL A 132 -13.42 0.77 -28.51
C VAL A 132 -12.77 2.14 -28.53
N VAL A 133 -11.83 2.35 -29.43
CA VAL A 133 -11.13 3.63 -29.60
C VAL A 133 -11.44 4.16 -30.99
N GLY A 134 -11.55 5.47 -31.13
CA GLY A 134 -11.79 6.09 -32.43
C GLY A 134 -11.17 7.46 -32.60
N ASP A 135 -11.16 7.90 -33.85
CA ASP A 135 -10.62 9.18 -34.28
C ASP A 135 -9.16 9.43 -33.85
N LEU A 136 -8.33 8.39 -33.94
CA LEU A 136 -6.92 8.46 -33.54
C LEU A 136 -6.11 9.42 -34.42
N PRO A 137 -5.12 10.14 -33.85
CA PRO A 137 -4.20 11.02 -34.59
C PRO A 137 -3.20 10.22 -35.43
N PHE A 138 -3.69 9.48 -36.42
CA PHE A 138 -2.88 8.62 -37.28
C PHE A 138 -3.42 8.63 -38.71
N LYS A 139 -2.53 8.58 -39.70
CA LYS A 139 -2.90 8.57 -41.13
C LYS A 139 -2.65 7.20 -41.73
N GLY A 140 -3.67 6.61 -42.35
CA GLY A 140 -3.57 5.29 -42.99
C GLY A 140 -3.94 4.15 -42.04
N TYR A 141 -3.37 2.97 -42.24
CA TYR A 141 -3.56 1.79 -41.40
C TYR A 141 -2.34 1.59 -40.51
N GLY A 142 -2.56 1.21 -39.25
CA GLY A 142 -1.49 1.02 -38.28
C GLY A 142 -1.79 -0.10 -37.30
N ASP A 143 -0.79 -0.41 -36.48
CA ASP A 143 -0.85 -1.43 -35.44
C ASP A 143 -0.96 -0.73 -34.08
N PHE A 144 -2.08 -0.92 -33.41
CA PHE A 144 -2.41 -0.18 -32.19
C PHE A 144 -2.55 -1.10 -30.99
N TYR A 145 -2.18 -0.60 -29.82
CA TYR A 145 -2.45 -1.29 -28.56
C TYR A 145 -2.71 -0.28 -27.43
N LEU A 146 -3.30 -0.76 -26.35
CA LEU A 146 -3.60 0.04 -25.17
C LEU A 146 -2.65 -0.29 -24.04
N SER A 147 -2.25 0.74 -23.29
CA SER A 147 -1.58 0.59 -22.00
C SER A 147 -2.43 1.26 -20.92
N ILE A 148 -2.80 0.49 -19.92
CA ILE A 148 -3.58 0.96 -18.77
C ILE A 148 -2.69 0.94 -17.53
N GLU A 149 -2.42 2.13 -17.01
CA GLU A 149 -1.65 2.34 -15.79
C GLU A 149 -2.60 2.69 -14.65
N CYS A 150 -2.47 1.95 -13.53
CA CYS A 150 -3.24 2.17 -12.32
C CYS A 150 -2.28 2.10 -11.12
N ALA A 151 -2.48 2.93 -10.09
CA ALA A 151 -1.51 3.17 -9.02
C ALA A 151 -0.86 1.89 -8.46
N GLN A 152 -1.66 0.85 -8.18
CA GLN A 152 -1.20 -0.38 -7.53
C GLN A 152 -0.93 -1.54 -8.49
N ASN A 153 -1.32 -1.40 -9.77
CA ASN A 153 -1.18 -2.47 -10.74
C ASN A 153 -0.02 -2.16 -11.68
N PRO A 154 0.79 -3.16 -12.08
CA PRO A 154 1.72 -2.98 -13.18
C PRO A 154 0.95 -2.54 -14.44
N PRO A 155 1.61 -1.83 -15.38
CA PRO A 155 0.97 -1.42 -16.62
C PRO A 155 0.41 -2.65 -17.36
N ILE A 156 -0.90 -2.63 -17.63
CA ILE A 156 -1.58 -3.71 -18.34
C ILE A 156 -1.62 -3.32 -19.81
N VAL A 157 -1.14 -4.22 -20.67
CA VAL A 157 -1.06 -3.99 -22.11
C VAL A 157 -2.01 -4.96 -22.82
N THR A 158 -2.81 -4.45 -23.76
CA THR A 158 -3.68 -5.30 -24.59
C THR A 158 -2.89 -6.03 -25.68
N SER A 159 -3.53 -6.98 -26.36
CA SER A 159 -2.99 -7.48 -27.62
C SER A 159 -2.90 -6.38 -28.67
N LEU A 160 -2.05 -6.61 -29.66
CA LEU A 160 -1.86 -5.73 -30.80
C LEU A 160 -3.04 -5.86 -31.75
N ALA A 161 -3.69 -4.73 -32.02
CA ALA A 161 -4.70 -4.62 -33.06
C ALA A 161 -4.02 -4.31 -34.39
N GLU A 162 -3.62 -5.38 -35.10
CA GLU A 162 -2.88 -5.29 -36.35
C GLU A 162 -3.72 -4.73 -37.51
N HIS A 163 -3.08 -3.88 -38.30
CA HIS A 163 -3.55 -3.33 -39.57
C HIS A 163 -4.98 -2.75 -39.50
N LYS A 164 -5.27 -1.99 -38.44
CA LYS A 164 -6.58 -1.39 -38.22
C LYS A 164 -6.65 0.04 -38.74
N HIS A 165 -7.87 0.46 -39.06
CA HIS A 165 -8.15 1.83 -39.46
C HIS A 165 -8.32 2.71 -38.21
N PRO A 166 -7.66 3.88 -38.11
CA PRO A 166 -7.62 4.71 -36.90
C PRO A 166 -8.95 5.35 -36.54
N LYS A 167 -9.93 5.34 -37.46
CA LYS A 167 -11.29 5.82 -37.20
C LYS A 167 -11.99 5.03 -36.11
N VAL A 168 -11.84 3.69 -36.11
CA VAL A 168 -12.44 2.79 -35.12
C VAL A 168 -11.56 1.56 -34.97
N VAL A 169 -11.10 1.31 -33.75
CA VAL A 169 -10.30 0.16 -33.36
C VAL A 169 -10.99 -0.53 -32.19
N HIS A 170 -11.21 -1.84 -32.31
CA HIS A 170 -11.85 -2.66 -31.28
C HIS A 170 -10.80 -3.55 -30.60
N PHE A 171 -10.87 -3.62 -29.28
CA PHE A 171 -10.03 -4.50 -28.46
C PHE A 171 -10.93 -5.55 -27.78
N PRO A 172 -10.72 -6.86 -28.03
CA PRO A 172 -11.58 -7.92 -27.51
C PRO A 172 -11.38 -8.21 -26.02
N GLU A 173 -10.34 -7.66 -25.40
CA GLU A 173 -9.96 -7.98 -24.02
C GLU A 173 -10.94 -7.42 -22.99
N VAL A 174 -11.06 -8.18 -21.89
CA VAL A 174 -11.68 -7.70 -20.65
C VAL A 174 -10.56 -7.51 -19.64
N ILE A 175 -10.39 -6.28 -19.16
CA ILE A 175 -9.30 -5.90 -18.25
C ILE A 175 -9.86 -5.71 -16.85
N THR A 176 -9.34 -6.44 -15.87
CA THR A 176 -9.71 -6.27 -14.46
C THR A 176 -8.74 -5.30 -13.79
N LEU A 177 -9.25 -4.20 -13.25
CA LEU A 177 -8.49 -3.22 -12.49
C LEU A 177 -8.82 -3.32 -11.00
N ARG A 178 -7.80 -3.15 -10.16
CA ARG A 178 -7.96 -2.99 -8.71
C ARG A 178 -7.73 -1.53 -8.35
N VAL A 179 -8.80 -0.84 -7.98
CA VAL A 179 -8.83 0.61 -7.67
C VAL A 179 -9.45 0.83 -6.30
N ARG A 180 -9.06 1.89 -5.59
CA ARG A 180 -9.69 2.32 -4.33
C ARG A 180 -10.64 3.47 -4.60
N GLU A 181 -11.64 3.57 -3.76
CA GLU A 181 -12.53 4.73 -3.72
C GLU A 181 -11.89 5.82 -2.87
N SER A 182 -10.80 6.43 -3.36
CA SER A 182 -10.05 7.45 -2.64
C SER A 182 -9.61 8.58 -3.56
N ILE A 183 -9.72 9.82 -3.05
CA ILE A 183 -9.26 11.04 -3.74
C ILE A 183 -7.73 11.08 -3.85
N VAL A 184 -7.03 10.41 -2.91
CA VAL A 184 -5.56 10.40 -2.85
C VAL A 184 -4.95 9.44 -3.87
N GLU A 185 -5.75 8.50 -4.39
CA GLU A 185 -5.26 7.54 -5.36
C GLU A 185 -5.00 8.19 -6.72
N LYS A 186 -3.93 7.76 -7.38
CA LYS A 186 -3.63 8.25 -8.73
C LYS A 186 -4.75 7.83 -9.70
N PRO A 187 -5.16 8.73 -10.61
CA PRO A 187 -6.16 8.40 -11.62
C PRO A 187 -5.68 7.26 -12.52
N VAL A 188 -6.64 6.50 -13.06
CA VAL A 188 -6.39 5.48 -14.07
C VAL A 188 -6.00 6.18 -15.37
N ARG A 189 -4.79 5.91 -15.85
CA ARG A 189 -4.26 6.49 -17.09
C ARG A 189 -4.34 5.45 -18.19
N ILE A 190 -5.14 5.74 -19.21
CA ILE A 190 -5.31 4.88 -20.38
C ILE A 190 -4.63 5.57 -21.55
N LYS A 191 -3.68 4.87 -22.17
CA LYS A 191 -2.91 5.35 -23.32
C LYS A 191 -3.18 4.48 -24.52
N VAL A 192 -3.29 5.11 -25.68
CA VAL A 192 -3.26 4.43 -26.97
C VAL A 192 -1.88 4.61 -27.56
N LEU A 193 -1.24 3.51 -27.90
CA LEU A 193 0.08 3.50 -28.51
C LEU A 193 0.02 2.88 -29.90
N GLU A 194 0.83 3.43 -30.80
CA GLU A 194 1.19 2.82 -32.07
C GLU A 194 2.47 2.00 -31.87
N LEU A 195 2.49 0.78 -32.40
CA LEU A 195 3.69 -0.02 -32.47
C LEU A 195 4.49 0.34 -33.73
N ASN A 196 5.72 0.79 -33.53
CA ASN A 196 6.71 1.03 -34.57
C ASN A 196 7.84 0.00 -34.49
N ILE A 197 8.63 -0.14 -35.56
CA ILE A 197 9.73 -1.11 -35.65
C ILE A 197 10.76 -0.92 -34.51
N VAL A 198 10.96 0.33 -34.06
CA VAL A 198 12.00 0.70 -33.08
C VAL A 198 11.41 0.98 -31.69
N GLY A 199 10.10 0.83 -31.49
CA GLY A 199 9.46 1.07 -30.20
C GLY A 199 8.00 1.45 -30.33
N SER A 200 7.48 2.16 -29.33
CA SER A 200 6.07 2.55 -29.29
C SER A 200 5.92 4.06 -29.19
N VAL A 201 4.98 4.62 -29.95
CA VAL A 201 4.65 6.05 -29.91
C VAL A 201 3.29 6.22 -29.25
N GLU A 202 3.23 7.04 -28.20
CA GLU A 202 1.98 7.39 -27.52
C GLU A 202 1.18 8.38 -28.37
N LEU A 203 0.01 7.98 -28.89
CA LEU A 203 -0.83 8.81 -29.73
C LEU A 203 -1.75 9.73 -28.91
N CYS A 204 -2.46 9.15 -27.94
CA CYS A 204 -3.39 9.87 -27.09
C CYS A 204 -3.56 9.20 -25.72
N GLU A 205 -4.02 9.98 -24.75
CA GLU A 205 -4.22 9.52 -23.38
C GLU A 205 -5.50 10.09 -22.75
N VAL A 206 -6.04 9.37 -21.77
CA VAL A 206 -7.13 9.85 -20.91
C VAL A 206 -6.85 9.49 -19.46
N HIS A 207 -7.20 10.42 -18.56
CA HIS A 207 -7.10 10.24 -17.12
C HIS A 207 -8.49 10.14 -16.51
N LEU A 208 -8.80 8.99 -15.91
CA LEU A 208 -10.07 8.73 -15.25
C LEU A 208 -9.85 8.67 -13.74
N THR A 209 -10.63 9.43 -12.97
CA THR A 209 -10.54 9.35 -11.51
C THR A 209 -11.09 8.01 -11.02
N THR A 210 -10.44 7.42 -10.01
CA THR A 210 -10.80 6.09 -9.50
C THR A 210 -12.19 6.07 -8.89
N MET A 211 -12.58 7.13 -8.17
CA MET A 211 -13.93 7.30 -7.64
C MET A 211 -15.01 7.26 -8.72
N ASN A 212 -14.78 7.92 -9.86
CA ASN A 212 -15.73 7.92 -10.97
C ASN A 212 -15.79 6.56 -11.65
N ALA A 213 -14.65 5.89 -11.81
CA ALA A 213 -14.62 4.53 -12.37
C ALA A 213 -15.45 3.55 -11.51
N VAL A 214 -15.35 3.65 -10.18
CA VAL A 214 -16.14 2.83 -9.24
C VAL A 214 -17.63 3.20 -9.30
N SER A 215 -17.97 4.50 -9.37
CA SER A 215 -19.37 4.92 -9.45
C SER A 215 -20.02 4.49 -10.78
N TRP A 216 -19.33 4.64 -11.91
CA TRP A 216 -19.82 4.20 -13.22
C TRP A 216 -20.01 2.68 -13.31
N ALA A 217 -19.20 1.89 -12.60
CA ALA A 217 -19.41 0.44 -12.52
C ALA A 217 -20.73 0.06 -11.82
N GLY A 218 -21.28 0.95 -11.00
CA GLY A 218 -22.57 0.81 -10.33
C GLY A 218 -23.76 1.37 -11.11
N ASP A 219 -23.53 2.13 -12.18
CA ASP A 219 -24.58 2.78 -12.97
C ASP A 219 -25.40 1.78 -13.79
N PRO A 220 -26.69 2.05 -14.07
CA PRO A 220 -27.47 1.27 -15.01
C PRO A 220 -26.95 1.41 -16.46
N HIS A 221 -26.37 2.57 -16.78
CA HIS A 221 -25.73 2.85 -18.07
C HIS A 221 -24.21 2.74 -17.92
N LYS A 222 -23.74 1.51 -18.16
CA LYS A 222 -22.35 1.07 -17.95
C LYS A 222 -21.37 1.59 -19.00
N GLY A 223 -21.84 1.76 -20.23
CA GLY A 223 -21.05 2.27 -21.34
C GLY A 223 -20.89 3.76 -21.27
N LYS A 224 -19.64 4.22 -21.20
CA LYS A 224 -19.27 5.63 -21.22
C LYS A 224 -18.25 5.87 -22.34
N ARG A 225 -18.35 7.03 -22.97
CA ARG A 225 -17.38 7.49 -23.98
C ARG A 225 -16.65 8.71 -23.45
N PHE A 226 -15.32 8.68 -23.50
CA PHE A 226 -14.43 9.73 -23.03
C PHE A 226 -13.65 10.33 -24.17
N VAL A 227 -13.41 11.62 -24.08
CA VAL A 227 -12.50 12.33 -24.98
C VAL A 227 -11.07 12.07 -24.52
N MET A 228 -10.19 11.74 -25.45
CA MET A 228 -8.77 11.56 -25.20
C MET A 228 -8.00 12.82 -25.60
N LEU A 229 -6.89 13.07 -24.91
CA LEU A 229 -5.96 14.14 -25.24
C LEU A 229 -4.93 13.59 -26.22
N ALA A 230 -4.89 14.15 -27.43
CA ALA A 230 -3.83 13.85 -28.40
C ALA A 230 -2.50 14.42 -27.91
N LYS A 231 -1.44 13.62 -27.99
CA LYS A 231 -0.09 14.03 -27.59
C LYS A 231 0.55 14.90 -28.67
N ASP A 232 0.43 14.46 -29.92
CA ASP A 232 0.93 15.20 -31.08
C ASP A 232 -0.16 16.12 -31.63
N ARG A 233 0.11 17.43 -31.55
CA ARG A 233 -0.77 18.48 -32.09
C ARG A 233 -0.59 18.75 -33.58
N GLU A 234 0.36 18.07 -34.22
CA GLU A 234 0.66 18.23 -35.65
C GLU A 234 -0.46 17.69 -36.54
N TYR A 235 -1.27 16.76 -36.02
CA TYR A 235 -2.41 16.22 -36.73
C TYR A 235 -3.64 17.12 -36.53
N GLU A 236 -4.02 17.86 -37.57
CA GLU A 236 -5.32 18.52 -37.64
C GLU A 236 -6.42 17.46 -37.79
N LEU A 237 -6.98 17.03 -36.66
CA LEU A 237 -8.10 16.11 -36.61
C LEU A 237 -9.43 16.87 -36.72
N ALA A 238 -10.35 16.38 -37.56
CA ALA A 238 -11.69 16.95 -37.68
C ALA A 238 -12.54 16.73 -36.43
N THR A 239 -12.30 15.63 -35.70
CA THR A 239 -12.98 15.29 -34.44
C THR A 239 -11.94 14.83 -33.41
N PRO A 240 -12.16 15.10 -32.11
CA PRO A 240 -11.20 14.70 -31.09
C PRO A 240 -11.18 13.17 -30.94
N PRO A 241 -10.01 12.57 -30.63
CA PRO A 241 -9.92 11.15 -30.35
C PRO A 241 -10.76 10.79 -29.13
N TRP A 242 -11.31 9.59 -29.12
CA TRP A 242 -12.19 9.14 -28.05
C TRP A 242 -12.02 7.65 -27.76
N ILE A 243 -12.41 7.26 -26.55
CA ILE A 243 -12.46 5.87 -26.11
C ILE A 243 -13.81 5.58 -25.46
N ALA A 244 -14.42 4.46 -25.81
CA ALA A 244 -15.62 3.92 -25.22
C ALA A 244 -15.28 2.65 -24.42
N LEU A 245 -15.81 2.58 -23.21
CA LEU A 245 -15.56 1.51 -22.24
C LEU A 245 -16.85 1.19 -21.51
N ASP A 246 -17.10 -0.09 -21.25
CA ASP A 246 -18.13 -0.54 -20.32
C ASP A 246 -17.50 -0.83 -18.97
N PHE A 247 -17.98 -0.16 -17.92
CA PHE A 247 -17.55 -0.41 -16.54
C PHE A 247 -18.50 -1.40 -15.87
N ASN A 248 -17.94 -2.46 -15.30
CA ASN A 248 -18.69 -3.47 -14.59
C ASN A 248 -18.03 -3.80 -13.26
N PHE A 249 -18.84 -4.06 -12.23
CA PHE A 249 -18.37 -4.94 -11.17
C PHE A 249 -18.39 -6.37 -11.69
N PRO A 250 -17.38 -7.20 -11.37
CA PRO A 250 -17.39 -8.62 -11.70
C PRO A 250 -18.65 -9.25 -11.09
N LEU A 251 -19.67 -9.49 -11.92
CA LEU A 251 -20.99 -9.91 -11.48
C LEU A 251 -20.93 -11.24 -10.73
N HIS A 252 -20.01 -12.10 -11.15
CA HIS A 252 -19.40 -13.19 -10.40
C HIS A 252 -18.05 -13.43 -11.07
N ASP A 253 -16.93 -13.47 -10.33
CA ASP A 253 -15.76 -14.16 -10.88
C ASP A 253 -16.25 -15.59 -11.17
N PRO A 254 -16.33 -16.04 -12.44
CA PRO A 254 -16.83 -17.39 -12.73
C PRO A 254 -15.98 -18.46 -12.03
N ARG A 255 -14.74 -18.10 -11.67
CA ARG A 255 -13.82 -18.94 -10.90
C ARG A 255 -13.93 -18.77 -9.39
N HIS A 256 -14.70 -17.80 -8.88
CA HIS A 256 -14.85 -17.46 -7.46
C HIS A 256 -13.53 -17.57 -6.67
N LEU A 257 -12.40 -17.13 -7.22
CA LEU A 257 -11.06 -17.36 -6.67
C LEU A 257 -10.90 -16.72 -5.28
N ASP A 258 -11.53 -15.56 -5.08
CA ASP A 258 -11.60 -14.86 -3.79
C ASP A 258 -12.25 -15.69 -2.66
N SER A 259 -13.06 -16.70 -2.99
CA SER A 259 -13.59 -17.68 -2.04
C SER A 259 -12.71 -18.93 -1.93
N LEU A 260 -12.10 -19.34 -3.04
CA LEU A 260 -11.24 -20.52 -3.15
C LEU A 260 -9.97 -20.40 -2.30
N HIS A 261 -9.35 -19.22 -2.28
CA HIS A 261 -8.10 -18.97 -1.54
C HIS A 261 -8.24 -19.09 -0.03
N ALA A 262 -9.46 -19.07 0.53
CA ALA A 262 -9.66 -19.25 1.96
C ALA A 262 -9.37 -20.69 2.43
N ALA A 263 -9.49 -21.69 1.53
CA ALA A 263 -9.32 -23.11 1.87
C ALA A 263 -7.89 -23.65 1.64
N GLY A 264 -7.02 -22.90 0.94
CA GLY A 264 -5.57 -23.17 0.87
C GLY A 264 -5.12 -24.50 0.24
N GLY A 265 -6.02 -25.30 -0.34
CA GLY A 265 -5.70 -26.62 -0.88
C GLY A 265 -6.63 -27.09 -1.99
N THR A 266 -7.37 -26.17 -2.61
CA THR A 266 -8.33 -26.45 -3.67
C THR A 266 -7.93 -25.70 -4.93
N VAL A 267 -7.93 -26.40 -6.06
CA VAL A 267 -7.67 -25.85 -7.39
C VAL A 267 -8.96 -25.92 -8.19
N ARG A 268 -9.36 -24.79 -8.77
CA ARG A 268 -10.47 -24.74 -9.71
C ARG A 268 -9.95 -24.88 -11.13
N THR A 269 -10.42 -25.89 -11.84
CA THR A 269 -10.01 -26.21 -13.20
C THR A 269 -11.20 -26.09 -14.16
N ALA A 270 -10.96 -25.61 -15.38
CA ALA A 270 -11.98 -25.63 -16.42
C ALA A 270 -12.16 -27.08 -16.94
N LEU A 271 -13.40 -27.55 -16.98
CA LEU A 271 -13.76 -28.83 -17.60
C LEU A 271 -13.91 -28.60 -19.11
N TRP A 272 -12.96 -29.10 -19.89
CA TRP A 272 -13.01 -29.00 -21.36
C TRP A 272 -13.98 -30.02 -21.98
N ASP A 273 -14.25 -31.14 -21.29
CA ASP A 273 -15.02 -32.29 -21.81
C ASP A 273 -16.48 -32.36 -21.33
N ALA A 274 -17.07 -31.27 -20.81
CA ALA A 274 -18.46 -31.30 -20.34
C ALA A 274 -19.43 -31.41 -21.54
N PRO A 275 -20.17 -32.53 -21.73
CA PRO A 275 -20.95 -32.74 -22.96
C PRO A 275 -22.22 -31.91 -23.08
N ASP A 276 -22.57 -31.08 -22.08
CA ASP A 276 -23.84 -30.36 -22.05
C ASP A 276 -23.72 -28.96 -21.41
N SER A 277 -23.08 -28.03 -22.13
CA SER A 277 -23.09 -26.59 -21.82
C SER A 277 -24.49 -25.92 -21.92
N ARG A 278 -25.58 -26.68 -22.08
CA ARG A 278 -26.94 -26.16 -22.26
C ARG A 278 -27.70 -25.89 -20.96
N LYS A 279 -27.16 -26.25 -19.79
CA LYS A 279 -27.89 -26.16 -18.50
C LYS A 279 -27.27 -25.21 -17.45
N GLY A 280 -26.49 -24.21 -17.86
CA GLY A 280 -25.97 -23.20 -16.93
C GLY A 280 -25.15 -23.79 -15.76
N GLN A 281 -24.66 -25.02 -15.91
CA GLN A 281 -23.86 -25.72 -14.93
C GLN A 281 -22.41 -25.29 -15.10
N SER A 282 -21.74 -24.99 -13.99
CA SER A 282 -20.41 -24.37 -13.97
C SER A 282 -19.41 -25.13 -14.83
N THR A 283 -18.78 -24.44 -15.79
CA THR A 283 -17.66 -24.91 -16.64
C THR A 283 -16.39 -25.26 -15.84
N TYR A 284 -16.49 -25.29 -14.51
CA TYR A 284 -15.37 -25.35 -13.59
C TYR A 284 -15.60 -26.42 -12.53
N MET A 285 -14.54 -27.17 -12.20
CA MET A 285 -14.51 -28.17 -11.14
C MET A 285 -13.49 -27.79 -10.08
N ASP A 286 -13.92 -27.80 -8.83
CA ASP A 286 -13.03 -27.71 -7.69
C ASP A 286 -12.47 -29.09 -7.38
N SER A 287 -11.15 -29.21 -7.45
CA SER A 287 -10.41 -30.42 -7.09
C SER A 287 -9.49 -30.11 -5.92
N GLU A 288 -9.28 -31.09 -5.05
CA GLU A 288 -8.20 -31.01 -4.07
C GLU A 288 -6.85 -30.95 -4.80
N LEU A 289 -5.94 -30.10 -4.31
CA LEU A 289 -4.63 -29.86 -4.93
C LEU A 289 -3.83 -31.15 -5.12
N ALA A 290 -3.84 -32.04 -4.13
CA ALA A 290 -3.15 -33.34 -4.21
C ALA A 290 -3.72 -34.22 -5.35
N THR A 291 -5.05 -34.28 -5.46
CA THR A 291 -5.72 -35.02 -6.54
C THR A 291 -5.45 -34.38 -7.90
N PHE A 292 -5.43 -33.04 -7.97
CA PHE A 292 -5.09 -32.30 -9.18
C PHE A 292 -3.65 -32.60 -9.65
N LYS A 293 -2.67 -32.52 -8.74
CA LYS A 293 -1.26 -32.82 -9.06
C LYS A 293 -1.03 -34.27 -9.46
N HIS A 294 -1.75 -35.21 -8.86
CA HIS A 294 -1.72 -36.60 -9.29
C HIS A 294 -2.31 -36.78 -10.70
N ARG A 295 -3.35 -36.02 -11.05
CA ARG A 295 -4.02 -36.11 -12.37
C ARG A 295 -3.22 -35.44 -13.49
N TYR A 296 -2.50 -34.37 -13.18
CA TYR A 296 -1.72 -33.59 -14.15
C TYR A 296 -0.24 -33.61 -13.76
N SER A 297 0.54 -34.49 -14.41
CA SER A 297 1.98 -34.62 -14.16
C SER A 297 2.72 -33.34 -14.53
N LEU A 298 3.58 -32.85 -13.63
CA LEU A 298 4.48 -31.74 -13.93
C LEU A 298 5.52 -32.19 -14.97
N VAL A 299 5.73 -31.35 -15.99
CA VAL A 299 6.65 -31.64 -17.09
C VAL A 299 7.61 -30.47 -17.24
N ASP A 300 8.89 -30.75 -17.45
CA ASP A 300 9.90 -29.75 -17.79
C ASP A 300 9.76 -29.28 -19.25
N SER A 301 10.41 -28.18 -19.60
CA SER A 301 10.58 -27.63 -20.95
C SER A 301 10.98 -28.67 -22.01
N GLY A 302 11.74 -29.70 -21.62
CA GLY A 302 12.12 -30.82 -22.48
C GLY A 302 11.09 -31.94 -22.59
N GLY A 303 9.91 -31.82 -21.98
CA GLY A 303 8.88 -32.86 -22.00
C GLY A 303 9.08 -33.98 -20.96
N ASN A 304 10.08 -33.87 -20.09
CA ASN A 304 10.37 -34.88 -19.05
C ASN A 304 9.50 -34.67 -17.82
N ILE A 305 8.95 -35.76 -17.27
CA ILE A 305 8.15 -35.70 -16.05
C ILE A 305 9.05 -35.37 -14.86
N VAL A 306 8.69 -34.32 -14.13
CA VAL A 306 9.37 -33.89 -12.90
C VAL A 306 8.67 -34.50 -11.71
N GLN A 307 9.42 -35.20 -10.85
CA GLN A 307 8.87 -35.71 -9.59
C GLN A 307 8.71 -34.58 -8.58
N GLU A 308 7.48 -34.36 -8.13
CA GLU A 308 7.17 -33.43 -7.05
C GLU A 308 7.14 -34.14 -5.70
N PRO A 309 7.59 -33.49 -4.60
CA PRO A 309 7.36 -34.01 -3.25
C PRO A 309 5.87 -33.97 -2.91
N PRO A 310 5.40 -34.85 -2.00
CA PRO A 310 3.99 -34.93 -1.64
C PRO A 310 3.51 -33.63 -0.96
N GLU A 311 2.25 -33.27 -1.21
CA GLU A 311 1.64 -32.03 -0.68
C GLU A 311 1.57 -32.01 0.85
N GLU A 312 1.51 -33.17 1.49
CA GLU A 312 1.49 -33.29 2.96
C GLU A 312 2.77 -32.73 3.59
N ASP A 313 3.92 -33.06 3.01
CA ASP A 313 5.23 -32.59 3.47
C ASP A 313 5.38 -31.07 3.25
N ILE A 314 4.95 -30.60 2.08
CA ILE A 314 4.94 -29.17 1.75
C ILE A 314 4.06 -28.40 2.74
N ARG A 315 2.85 -28.91 3.01
CA ARG A 315 1.91 -28.29 3.97
C ARG A 315 2.49 -28.25 5.38
N TYR A 316 3.16 -29.32 5.82
CA TYR A 316 3.85 -29.36 7.11
C TYR A 316 4.94 -28.28 7.19
N ILE A 317 5.78 -28.14 6.15
CA ILE A 317 6.82 -27.10 6.07
C ILE A 317 6.21 -25.70 6.12
N PHE A 318 5.10 -25.45 5.40
CA PHE A 318 4.41 -24.15 5.45
C PHE A 318 3.85 -23.84 6.84
N LEU A 319 3.26 -24.83 7.52
CA LEU A 319 2.75 -24.66 8.88
C LEU A 319 3.88 -24.36 9.86
N MET A 320 4.99 -25.10 9.80
CA MET A 320 6.20 -24.86 10.58
C MET A 320 6.73 -23.45 10.34
N ARG A 321 6.89 -23.03 9.07
CA ARG A 321 7.36 -21.69 8.72
C ARG A 321 6.42 -20.60 9.24
N ARG A 322 5.12 -20.81 9.17
CA ARG A 322 4.11 -19.86 9.70
C ARG A 322 4.18 -19.77 11.22
N CYS A 323 4.35 -20.89 11.93
CA CYS A 323 4.56 -20.91 13.38
C CYS A 323 5.84 -20.15 13.77
N VAL A 324 6.95 -20.43 13.10
CA VAL A 324 8.23 -19.72 13.33
C VAL A 324 8.08 -18.23 13.03
N GLN A 325 7.47 -17.87 11.91
CA GLN A 325 7.24 -16.47 11.55
C GLN A 325 6.36 -15.76 12.59
N LYS A 326 5.32 -16.42 13.11
CA LYS A 326 4.47 -15.85 14.17
C LYS A 326 5.23 -15.71 15.48
N MET A 327 6.04 -16.69 15.86
CA MET A 327 6.90 -16.61 17.04
C MET A 327 7.88 -15.43 16.93
N VAL A 328 8.56 -15.29 15.78
CA VAL A 328 9.47 -14.17 15.51
C VAL A 328 8.71 -12.84 15.55
N GLN A 329 7.54 -12.73 14.92
CA GLN A 329 6.72 -11.50 14.99
C GLN A 329 6.35 -11.12 16.42
N ILE A 330 5.96 -12.09 17.25
CA ILE A 330 5.63 -11.86 18.66
C ILE A 330 6.88 -11.40 19.43
N LEU A 331 8.02 -12.08 19.24
CA LEU A 331 9.27 -11.71 19.89
C LEU A 331 9.74 -10.30 19.49
N THR A 332 9.64 -9.95 18.21
CA THR A 332 9.97 -8.60 17.71
C THR A 332 9.01 -7.56 18.27
N PHE A 333 7.71 -7.87 18.37
CA PHE A 333 6.76 -6.96 19.00
C PHE A 333 7.08 -6.74 20.49
N LEU A 334 7.37 -7.80 21.22
CA LEU A 334 7.76 -7.73 22.63
C LEU A 334 9.07 -6.95 22.83
N SER A 335 10.06 -7.13 21.96
CA SER A 335 11.33 -6.39 22.04
C SER A 335 11.16 -4.90 21.77
N VAL A 336 10.34 -4.53 20.78
CA VAL A 336 10.00 -3.13 20.49
C VAL A 336 9.24 -2.50 21.65
N MET A 337 8.21 -3.19 22.17
CA MET A 337 7.46 -2.70 23.33
C MET A 337 8.34 -2.54 24.57
N SER A 338 9.23 -3.50 24.84
CA SER A 338 10.20 -3.40 25.93
C SER A 338 11.12 -2.18 25.76
N THR A 339 11.58 -1.90 24.54
CA THR A 339 12.43 -0.75 24.24
C THR A 339 11.68 0.56 24.48
N ILE A 340 10.42 0.64 24.07
CA ILE A 340 9.56 1.82 24.31
C ILE A 340 9.34 2.05 25.81
N VAL A 341 9.03 0.99 26.57
CA VAL A 341 8.82 1.07 28.02
C VAL A 341 10.11 1.51 28.73
N LEU A 342 11.26 0.93 28.39
CA LEU A 342 12.55 1.35 28.95
C LEU A 342 12.88 2.81 28.61
N GLY A 343 12.57 3.26 27.38
CA GLY A 343 12.69 4.65 26.98
C GLY A 343 11.83 5.58 27.83
N ALA A 344 10.55 5.24 28.02
CA ALA A 344 9.62 6.00 28.84
C ALA A 344 10.05 6.07 30.31
N VAL A 345 10.51 4.95 30.89
CA VAL A 345 11.03 4.90 32.26
C VAL A 345 12.27 5.79 32.41
N ARG A 346 13.19 5.77 31.43
CA ARG A 346 14.36 6.65 31.47
C ARG A 346 13.99 8.13 31.39
N LEU A 347 13.03 8.49 30.54
CA LEU A 347 12.53 9.87 30.46
C LEU A 347 11.87 10.30 31.78
N TYR A 348 11.07 9.42 32.40
CA TYR A 348 10.44 9.67 33.69
C TYR A 348 11.48 9.85 34.82
N LEU A 349 12.40 8.90 34.96
CA LEU A 349 13.47 9.00 35.97
C LEU A 349 14.36 10.22 35.76
N GLY A 350 14.66 10.58 34.50
CA GLY A 350 15.39 11.80 34.16
C GLY A 350 14.64 13.05 34.60
N SER A 351 13.33 13.11 34.37
CA SER A 351 12.47 14.21 34.84
C SER A 351 12.42 14.29 36.37
N CYS A 352 12.23 13.16 37.06
CA CYS A 352 12.24 13.11 38.53
C CYS A 352 13.58 13.51 39.13
N TYR A 353 14.69 13.06 38.53
CA TYR A 353 16.04 13.41 38.98
C TYR A 353 16.30 14.91 38.84
N GLN A 354 15.91 15.51 37.69
CA GLN A 354 16.00 16.96 37.51
C GLN A 354 15.16 17.71 38.55
N GLY A 355 13.92 17.27 38.82
CA GLY A 355 13.07 17.87 39.85
C GLY A 355 13.61 17.74 41.27
N TYR A 356 14.22 16.61 41.61
CA TYR A 356 14.87 16.42 42.92
C TYR A 356 16.15 17.27 43.06
N TYR A 357 16.95 17.35 41.99
CA TYR A 357 18.15 18.17 41.97
C TYR A 357 17.84 19.65 42.15
N THR A 358 16.81 20.18 41.47
CA THR A 358 16.38 21.57 41.67
C THR A 358 15.85 21.82 43.08
N PHE A 359 15.07 20.89 43.65
CA PHE A 359 14.54 21.01 45.00
C PHE A 359 15.62 20.97 46.09
N THR A 360 16.61 20.08 45.95
CA THR A 360 17.73 19.99 46.90
C THR A 360 18.68 21.17 46.83
N GLN A 361 18.90 21.75 45.64
CA GLN A 361 19.63 23.02 45.52
C GLN A 361 18.87 24.18 46.18
N ALA A 362 17.55 24.22 46.06
CA ALA A 362 16.73 25.24 46.73
C ALA A 362 16.79 25.12 48.27
N ILE A 363 16.76 23.91 48.82
CA ILE A 363 16.86 23.69 50.27
C ILE A 363 18.29 23.93 50.80
N GLY A 364 19.32 23.46 50.08
CA GLY A 364 20.72 23.66 50.45
C GLY A 364 21.14 25.14 50.43
N GLY A 365 20.52 25.96 49.58
CA GLY A 365 20.69 27.42 49.56
C GLY A 365 19.98 28.16 50.71
N GLY A 366 18.93 27.57 51.31
CA GLY A 366 18.13 28.20 52.36
C GLY A 366 18.62 27.98 53.80
N GLY A 367 19.49 27.00 54.06
CA GLY A 367 19.89 26.60 55.42
C GLY A 367 21.11 27.30 56.02
N GLY A 368 21.81 28.17 55.28
CA GLY A 368 23.10 28.75 55.71
C GLY A 368 23.02 30.02 56.57
N GLY A 369 21.84 30.39 57.09
CA GLY A 369 21.59 31.72 57.68
C GLY A 369 21.11 31.71 59.13
N GLY A 370 21.54 30.77 59.97
CA GLY A 370 21.08 30.69 61.36
C GLY A 370 22.12 30.14 62.32
N GLY A 371 23.15 30.94 62.64
CA GLY A 371 24.11 30.57 63.68
C GLY A 371 25.12 31.67 63.97
N GLY A 372 24.89 32.43 65.04
CA GLY A 372 25.91 33.32 65.62
C GLY A 372 25.38 34.68 66.06
N GLY A 373 24.57 34.71 67.12
CA GLY A 373 24.30 35.92 67.90
C GLY A 373 24.68 35.66 69.35
N GLY A 374 25.85 36.16 69.75
CA GLY A 374 26.40 36.16 71.10
C GLY A 374 27.47 37.23 71.19
#